data_AF-A0A238ZIL2-F1
#
_entry.id   AF-A0A238ZIL2-F1
#
_cell.length_a   1.000
_cell.length_b   1.000
_cell.length_c   1.000
_cell.angle_alpha   90.00
_cell.angle_beta   90.00
_cell.angle_gamma   90.00
#
_symmetry.space_group_name_H-M   'P 1'
#
loop_
_entity.id
_entity.type
_entity.pdbx_description
1 polymer ?
#
loop_
_entity_poly.entity_id
_entity_poly.type
_entity_poly.pdbx_seq_one_letter_code
_entity_poly.pdbx_strand_id
1 'polypeptide(L)'
;MTAGPRPGPDEPDDVAGATGEDSAVQALEDLVREIDHCAAELREARARAELLLTERRTGRAWLDIVTAEGHPLVVERVSTVLSGLAGAGSAWRRAQARALQDERVSINRIAALFGVTRQRISALLRE
;
A
#
# COMPACT_ATOMS: atom_id res chain seq x y z
N MET A 1 45.54 32.83 30.30
CA MET A 1 44.71 31.63 30.56
C MET A 1 43.26 32.06 30.64
N THR A 2 42.60 32.27 29.48
CA THR A 2 41.14 32.47 29.40
C THR A 2 40.71 32.15 27.98
N ALA A 3 40.12 30.96 27.79
CA ALA A 3 39.63 30.48 26.51
C ALA A 3 38.10 30.45 26.54
N GLY A 4 37.48 31.19 25.61
CA GLY A 4 36.23 30.87 24.90
C GLY A 4 34.90 30.87 25.65
N PRO A 5 33.93 31.74 25.27
CA PRO A 5 32.51 31.42 25.38
C PRO A 5 32.17 30.35 24.33
N ARG A 6 31.53 29.24 24.72
CA ARG A 6 30.94 28.29 23.77
C ARG A 6 29.52 28.76 23.40
N PRO A 7 29.20 28.97 22.12
CA PRO A 7 27.82 28.98 21.67
C PRO A 7 27.37 27.53 21.49
N GLY A 8 26.25 27.15 22.08
CA GLY A 8 25.50 25.96 21.67
C GLY A 8 24.23 26.43 20.99
N PRO A 9 24.12 26.37 19.66
CA PRO A 9 22.83 26.31 19.00
C PRO A 9 22.41 24.85 18.78
N ASP A 10 21.09 24.67 18.73
CA ASP A 10 20.35 23.58 18.09
C ASP A 10 20.12 22.29 18.89
N GLU A 11 18.89 22.25 19.44
CA GLU A 11 18.05 21.06 19.56
C GLU A 11 18.13 20.17 18.31
N PRO A 12 17.97 18.85 18.50
CA PRO A 12 17.13 18.11 17.60
C PRO A 12 16.28 17.10 18.38
N ASP A 13 15.24 17.57 19.06
CA ASP A 13 14.11 16.71 19.48
C ASP A 13 13.01 16.66 18.40
N ASP A 14 13.19 17.41 17.29
CA ASP A 14 12.19 17.61 16.22
C ASP A 14 12.39 16.68 14.99
N VAL A 15 13.53 16.00 14.87
CA VAL A 15 13.81 15.10 13.73
C VAL A 15 13.03 13.79 13.82
N ALA A 16 12.67 13.35 15.03
CA ALA A 16 11.95 12.09 15.23
C ALA A 16 10.49 12.18 14.76
N GLY A 17 9.84 13.33 14.94
CA GLY A 17 8.50 13.62 14.42
C GLY A 17 8.48 13.66 12.89
N ALA A 18 9.47 14.34 12.29
CA ALA A 18 9.62 14.42 10.84
C ALA A 18 9.77 13.03 10.19
N THR A 19 10.57 12.12 10.75
CA THR A 19 10.77 10.79 10.13
C THR A 19 9.51 9.91 10.08
N GLY A 20 8.60 10.03 11.06
CA GLY A 20 7.35 9.29 11.07
C GLY A 20 6.31 9.88 10.11
N GLU A 21 6.21 11.20 10.07
CA GLU A 21 5.33 11.94 9.17
C GLU A 21 5.77 11.79 7.70
N ASP A 22 7.06 11.96 7.42
CA ASP A 22 7.66 11.78 6.09
C ASP A 22 7.47 10.33 5.60
N SER A 23 7.59 9.34 6.49
CA SER A 23 7.34 7.94 6.15
C SER A 23 5.87 7.65 5.84
N ALA A 24 4.92 8.33 6.51
CA ALA A 24 3.50 8.16 6.24
C ALA A 24 3.10 8.81 4.92
N VAL A 25 3.57 10.03 4.65
CA VAL A 25 3.36 10.70 3.36
C VAL A 25 3.90 9.83 2.23
N GLN A 26 5.14 9.34 2.35
CA GLN A 26 5.73 8.51 1.30
C GLN A 26 4.96 7.21 1.06
N ALA A 27 4.54 6.52 2.13
CA ALA A 27 3.77 5.29 2.01
C ALA A 27 2.37 5.52 1.40
N LEU A 28 1.76 6.69 1.65
CA LEU A 28 0.50 7.06 1.02
C LEU A 28 0.68 7.36 -0.46
N GLU A 29 1.74 8.07 -0.85
CA GLU A 29 2.08 8.30 -2.25
C GLU A 29 2.37 6.98 -3.00
N ASP A 30 3.10 6.06 -2.37
CA ASP A 30 3.33 4.72 -2.90
C ASP A 30 2.01 3.96 -3.12
N LEU A 31 1.09 4.04 -2.15
CA LEU A 31 -0.23 3.44 -2.28
C LEU A 31 -1.04 4.05 -3.43
N VAL A 32 -1.02 5.38 -3.59
CA VAL A 32 -1.70 6.05 -4.70
C VAL A 32 -1.12 5.59 -6.04
N ARG A 33 0.21 5.56 -6.18
CA ARG A 33 0.88 5.06 -7.39
C ARG A 33 0.51 3.61 -7.69
N GLU A 34 0.48 2.75 -6.67
CA GLU A 34 0.10 1.34 -6.83
C GLU A 34 -1.37 1.20 -7.24
N ILE A 35 -2.27 2.00 -6.69
CA ILE A 35 -3.69 2.03 -7.07
C ILE A 35 -3.83 2.41 -8.56
N ASP A 36 -3.11 3.43 -9.01
CA ASP A 36 -3.16 3.87 -10.41
C ASP A 36 -2.61 2.79 -11.35
N HIS A 37 -1.50 2.15 -10.99
CA HIS A 37 -0.95 1.02 -11.72
C HIS A 37 -1.95 -0.15 -11.80
N CYS A 38 -2.52 -0.54 -10.66
CA CYS A 38 -3.52 -1.60 -10.58
C CYS A 38 -4.78 -1.28 -11.39
N ALA A 39 -5.24 -0.01 -11.39
CA ALA A 39 -6.37 0.42 -12.20
C ALA A 39 -6.06 0.35 -13.71
N ALA A 40 -4.81 0.60 -14.13
CA ALA A 40 -4.40 0.38 -15.52
C ALA A 40 -4.44 -1.11 -15.87
N GLU A 41 -3.84 -1.97 -15.04
CA GLU A 41 -3.82 -3.43 -15.25
C GLU A 41 -5.23 -4.03 -15.29
N LEU A 42 -6.13 -3.61 -14.38
CA LEU A 42 -7.51 -4.10 -14.36
C LEU A 42 -8.31 -3.63 -15.58
N ARG A 43 -8.01 -2.46 -16.15
CA ARG A 43 -8.64 -2.03 -17.42
C ARG A 43 -8.22 -2.93 -18.57
N GLU A 44 -6.94 -3.30 -18.65
CA GLU A 44 -6.46 -4.23 -19.67
C GLU A 44 -7.06 -5.63 -19.48
N ALA A 45 -7.07 -6.13 -18.24
CA ALA A 45 -7.68 -7.42 -17.91
C ALA A 45 -9.17 -7.45 -18.25
N ARG A 46 -9.90 -6.36 -18.02
CA ARG A 46 -11.30 -6.20 -18.41
C ARG A 46 -11.47 -6.28 -19.93
N ALA A 47 -10.69 -5.52 -20.68
CA ALA A 47 -10.75 -5.54 -22.15
C ALA A 47 -10.47 -6.95 -22.70
N ARG A 48 -9.48 -7.64 -22.12
CA ARG A 48 -9.18 -9.03 -22.48
C ARG A 48 -10.33 -9.98 -22.14
N ALA A 49 -10.92 -9.88 -20.96
CA ALA A 49 -12.06 -10.69 -20.57
C ALA A 49 -13.27 -10.49 -21.51
N GLU A 50 -13.51 -9.27 -21.99
CA GLU A 50 -14.56 -9.00 -22.99
C GLU A 50 -14.32 -9.70 -24.33
N LEU A 51 -13.05 -9.81 -24.77
CA LEU A 51 -12.68 -10.60 -25.94
C LEU A 51 -12.96 -12.09 -25.71
N LEU A 52 -12.55 -12.65 -24.56
CA LEU A 52 -12.79 -14.05 -24.22
C LEU A 52 -14.30 -14.36 -24.18
N LEU A 53 -15.12 -13.45 -23.65
CA LEU A 53 -16.58 -13.57 -23.66
C LEU A 53 -17.14 -13.57 -25.09
N THR A 54 -16.58 -12.77 -25.98
CA THR A 54 -16.98 -12.72 -27.40
C THR A 54 -16.66 -14.03 -28.10
N GLU A 55 -15.45 -14.57 -27.93
CA GLU A 55 -15.04 -15.89 -28.44
C GLU A 55 -15.91 -17.02 -27.87
N ARG A 56 -16.29 -16.93 -26.59
CA ARG A 56 -17.19 -17.92 -26.01
C ARG A 56 -18.58 -17.88 -26.63
N ARG A 57 -19.10 -16.68 -26.94
CA ARG A 57 -20.41 -16.49 -27.57
C ARG A 57 -20.47 -17.01 -29.00
N THR A 58 -19.34 -17.16 -29.70
CA THR A 58 -19.28 -17.82 -31.01
C THR A 58 -19.31 -19.35 -30.91
N GLY A 59 -19.32 -19.91 -29.70
CA GLY A 59 -19.44 -21.35 -29.44
C GLY A 59 -18.10 -22.07 -29.22
N ARG A 60 -16.97 -21.35 -29.19
CA ARG A 60 -15.65 -21.96 -28.96
C ARG A 60 -15.54 -22.59 -27.56
N ALA A 61 -14.78 -23.67 -27.46
CA ALA A 61 -14.50 -24.34 -26.19
C ALA A 61 -13.55 -23.51 -25.32
N TRP A 62 -13.74 -23.56 -24.00
CA TRP A 62 -12.89 -22.79 -23.07
C TRP A 62 -11.42 -23.15 -23.16
N LEU A 63 -11.09 -24.43 -23.38
CA LEU A 63 -9.72 -24.87 -23.54
C LEU A 63 -9.04 -24.15 -24.72
N ASP A 64 -9.71 -24.05 -25.87
CA ASP A 64 -9.18 -23.38 -27.05
C ASP A 64 -9.08 -21.86 -26.84
N ILE A 65 -10.04 -21.27 -26.15
CA ILE A 65 -10.07 -19.83 -25.85
C ILE A 65 -8.91 -19.44 -24.94
N VAL A 66 -8.72 -20.17 -23.84
CA VAL A 66 -7.66 -19.88 -22.85
C VAL A 66 -6.28 -20.25 -23.41
N THR A 67 -6.16 -21.32 -24.19
CA THR A 67 -4.88 -21.68 -24.83
C THR A 67 -4.46 -20.66 -25.89
N ALA A 68 -5.43 -20.02 -26.57
CA ALA A 68 -5.17 -18.94 -27.51
C ALA A 68 -5.04 -17.56 -26.84
N GLU A 69 -5.25 -17.47 -25.53
CA GLU A 69 -5.07 -16.23 -24.79
C GLU A 69 -3.59 -15.85 -24.76
N GLY A 70 -3.26 -14.62 -25.16
CA GLY A 70 -1.91 -14.10 -25.04
C GLY A 70 -1.63 -13.65 -23.61
N HIS A 71 -0.47 -14.07 -23.10
CA HIS A 71 0.03 -13.79 -21.75
C HIS A 71 0.32 -12.30 -21.49
N PRO A 72 0.28 -11.85 -20.22
CA PRO A 72 -0.20 -12.60 -19.05
C PRO A 72 -1.72 -12.77 -19.07
N LEU A 73 -2.17 -13.94 -18.60
CA LEU A 73 -3.59 -14.31 -18.56
C LEU A 73 -4.37 -13.34 -17.67
N VAL A 74 -5.68 -13.19 -17.93
CA VAL A 74 -6.56 -12.38 -17.07
C VAL A 74 -6.44 -12.79 -15.59
N VAL A 75 -6.38 -14.09 -15.31
CA VAL A 75 -6.26 -14.62 -13.94
C VAL A 75 -4.92 -14.29 -13.28
N GLU A 76 -3.84 -14.26 -14.06
CA GLU A 76 -2.50 -13.90 -13.59
C GLU A 76 -2.45 -12.41 -13.26
N ARG A 77 -2.98 -11.55 -14.15
CA ARG A 77 -3.06 -10.10 -13.91
C ARG A 77 -3.88 -9.77 -12.67
N VAL A 78 -5.04 -10.39 -12.50
CA VAL A 78 -5.86 -10.18 -11.29
C VAL A 78 -5.10 -10.59 -10.03
N SER A 79 -4.40 -11.72 -10.07
CA SER A 79 -3.61 -12.19 -8.92
C SER A 79 -2.44 -11.24 -8.60
N THR A 80 -1.74 -10.74 -9.62
CA THR A 80 -0.67 -9.75 -9.47
C THR A 80 -1.20 -8.45 -8.85
N VAL A 81 -2.29 -7.91 -9.38
CA VAL A 81 -2.93 -6.69 -8.86
C VAL A 81 -3.33 -6.84 -7.39
N LEU A 82 -3.99 -7.95 -7.04
CA LEU A 82 -4.38 -8.20 -5.64
C LEU A 82 -3.17 -8.28 -4.71
N SER A 83 -2.07 -8.85 -5.19
CA SER A 83 -0.82 -8.97 -4.42
C SER A 83 -0.14 -7.62 -4.23
N GLY A 84 -0.08 -6.80 -5.30
CA GLY A 84 0.47 -5.43 -5.26
C GLY A 84 -0.30 -4.53 -4.29
N LEU A 85 -1.63 -4.48 -4.42
CA LEU A 85 -2.49 -3.72 -3.52
C LEU A 85 -2.40 -4.19 -2.06
N ALA A 86 -2.32 -5.50 -1.82
CA ALA A 86 -2.16 -6.03 -0.47
C ALA A 86 -0.83 -5.59 0.16
N GLY A 87 0.25 -5.57 -0.62
CA GLY A 87 1.56 -5.07 -0.21
C GLY A 87 1.53 -3.59 0.16
N ALA A 88 1.14 -2.74 -0.79
CA ALA A 88 1.09 -1.29 -0.59
C ALA A 88 0.12 -0.89 0.54
N GLY A 89 -1.06 -1.51 0.60
CA GLY A 89 -2.02 -1.27 1.68
C GLY A 89 -1.55 -1.74 3.06
N SER A 90 -0.65 -2.73 3.13
CA SER A 90 -0.04 -3.15 4.40
C SER A 90 1.07 -2.20 4.84
N ALA A 91 1.88 -1.70 3.91
CA ALA A 91 2.87 -0.66 4.18
C ALA A 91 2.21 0.63 4.69
N TRP A 92 1.16 1.10 3.99
CA TRP A 92 0.41 2.29 4.41
C TRP A 92 -0.20 2.14 5.81
N ARG A 93 -0.86 1.01 6.11
CA ARG A 93 -1.44 0.78 7.45
C ARG A 93 -0.41 0.87 8.58
N ARG A 94 0.82 0.38 8.35
CA ARG A 94 1.91 0.50 9.34
C ARG A 94 2.36 1.94 9.50
N ALA A 95 2.65 2.62 8.40
CA ALA A 95 3.12 4.01 8.42
C ALA A 95 2.08 4.95 9.05
N GLN A 96 0.80 4.81 8.69
CA GLN A 96 -0.29 5.57 9.30
C GLN A 96 -0.46 5.28 10.80
N ALA A 97 -0.41 4.01 11.20
CA ALA A 97 -0.50 3.65 12.62
C ALA A 97 0.67 4.25 13.42
N ARG A 98 1.86 4.30 12.82
CA ARG A 98 3.05 4.88 13.45
C ARG A 98 2.93 6.40 13.59
N ALA A 99 2.57 7.11 12.53
CA ALA A 99 2.35 8.55 12.57
C ALA A 99 1.33 8.94 13.67
N LEU A 100 0.20 8.21 13.74
CA LEU A 100 -0.80 8.43 14.81
C LEU A 100 -0.24 8.16 16.21
N GLN A 101 0.66 7.18 16.37
CA GLN A 101 1.32 6.94 17.65
C GLN A 101 2.25 8.09 18.04
N ASP A 102 3.00 8.63 17.07
CA ASP A 102 3.91 9.75 17.26
C ASP A 102 3.11 11.04 17.62
N GLU A 103 1.90 11.19 17.09
CA GLU A 103 0.89 12.18 17.51
C GLU A 103 0.24 11.88 18.89
N ARG A 104 0.73 10.87 19.61
CA ARG A 104 0.24 10.42 20.93
C ARG A 104 -1.20 9.88 20.94
N VAL A 105 -1.73 9.46 19.79
CA VAL A 105 -3.03 8.79 19.73
C VAL A 105 -2.92 7.39 20.35
N SER A 106 -3.81 7.08 21.29
CA SER A 106 -3.78 5.77 21.97
C SER A 106 -4.06 4.61 21.01
N ILE A 107 -3.42 3.46 21.26
CA ILE A 107 -3.63 2.21 20.50
C ILE A 107 -5.13 1.83 20.42
N ASN A 108 -5.89 2.04 21.50
CA ASN A 108 -7.33 1.75 21.51
C ASN A 108 -8.10 2.65 20.53
N ARG A 109 -7.71 3.93 20.43
CA ARG A 109 -8.33 4.87 19.49
C ARG A 109 -7.93 4.54 18.05
N ILE A 110 -6.67 4.20 17.80
CA ILE A 110 -6.20 3.75 16.48
C ILE A 110 -6.96 2.49 16.05
N ALA A 111 -7.11 1.51 16.95
CA ALA A 111 -7.85 0.28 16.68
C ALA A 111 -9.31 0.56 16.28
N ALA A 112 -9.97 1.46 16.99
CA ALA A 112 -11.33 1.89 16.66
C ALA A 112 -11.41 2.59 15.29
N LEU A 113 -10.46 3.48 14.97
CA LEU A 113 -10.41 4.19 13.68
C LEU A 113 -10.18 3.23 12.51
N PHE A 114 -9.33 2.23 12.70
CA PHE A 114 -9.00 1.22 11.68
C PHE A 114 -10.04 0.10 11.58
N GLY A 115 -11.02 0.06 12.50
CA GLY A 115 -12.03 -1.01 12.55
C GLY A 115 -11.43 -2.38 12.88
N VAL A 116 -10.30 -2.43 13.59
CA VAL A 116 -9.60 -3.67 13.95
C VAL A 116 -9.40 -3.80 15.45
N THR A 117 -8.98 -4.98 15.90
CA THR A 117 -8.71 -5.21 17.32
C THR A 117 -7.42 -4.51 17.78
N ARG A 118 -7.33 -4.22 19.09
CA ARG A 118 -6.11 -3.68 19.72
C ARG A 118 -4.88 -4.54 19.41
N GLN A 119 -5.03 -5.88 19.46
CA GLN A 119 -3.95 -6.82 19.18
C GLN A 119 -3.39 -6.66 17.76
N ARG A 120 -4.24 -6.38 16.78
CA ARG A 120 -3.85 -6.18 15.39
C ARG A 120 -3.05 -4.89 15.21
N ILE A 121 -3.43 -3.80 15.88
CA ILE A 121 -2.62 -2.57 15.90
C ILE A 121 -1.29 -2.79 16.61
N SER A 122 -1.29 -3.48 17.77
CA SER A 122 -0.04 -3.81 18.46
C SER A 122 0.89 -4.70 17.63
N ALA A 123 0.36 -5.57 16.77
CA ALA A 123 1.17 -6.33 15.82
C ALA A 123 1.77 -5.42 14.75
N LEU A 124 0.96 -4.55 14.14
CA LEU A 124 1.40 -3.60 13.11
C LEU A 124 2.50 -2.63 13.57
N LEU A 125 2.52 -2.28 14.87
CA LEU A 125 3.50 -1.36 15.46
C LEU A 125 4.78 -2.05 15.98
N ARG A 126 4.85 -3.40 15.95
CA ARG A 126 6.04 -4.17 16.39
C ARG A 126 6.89 -4.68 15.24
N GLU A 127 6.34 -4.72 14.04
CA GLU A 127 7.03 -5.04 12.78
C GLU A 127 7.84 -3.83 12.29
#